data_AF-A0A3D1BLS6-F1
#
_entry.id   AF-A0A3D1BLS6-F1
#
_cell.length_a   1.000
_cell.length_b   1.000
_cell.length_c   1.000
_cell.angle_alpha   90.00
_cell.angle_beta   90.00
_cell.angle_gamma   90.00
#
_symmetry.space_group_name_H-M   'P 1'
#
loop_
_entity.id
_entity.type
_entity.pdbx_description
1 polymer ?
#
loop_
_entity_poly.entity_id
_entity_poly.type
_entity_poly.pdbx_seq_one_letter_code
_entity_poly.pdbx_strand_id
1 'polypeptide(L)'
;MGGQVNKYKNLGLKLTPQRLAVLNYLDGNKSHPSAEGVYKNVLKKYPTMSFATVYSTLKALKKKGKVLELTLDPARREFDPNTEPHHHR
;
A
#
# COMPACT_ATOMS: atom_id res chain seq x y z
N MET A 1 -9.40 -12.80 12.27
CA MET A 1 -8.99 -11.52 11.62
C MET A 1 -7.90 -10.79 12.44
N GLY A 2 -6.82 -11.46 12.86
CA GLY A 2 -5.89 -10.91 13.89
C GLY A 2 -4.43 -10.63 13.47
N GLY A 3 -3.96 -11.14 12.33
CA GLY A 3 -2.53 -11.08 11.97
C GLY A 3 -2.03 -9.70 11.50
N GLN A 4 -2.85 -8.98 10.74
CA GLN A 4 -2.39 -7.80 9.99
C GLN A 4 -2.20 -6.55 10.84
N VAL A 5 -3.02 -6.39 11.88
CA VAL A 5 -2.88 -5.25 12.80
C VAL A 5 -1.53 -5.33 13.51
N ASN A 6 -1.06 -6.54 13.87
CA ASN A 6 0.23 -6.71 14.55
C ASN A 6 1.44 -6.35 13.67
N LYS A 7 1.42 -6.68 12.38
CA LYS A 7 2.49 -6.31 11.42
C LYS A 7 2.68 -4.79 11.32
N TYR A 8 1.61 -4.03 11.49
CA TYR A 8 1.60 -2.57 11.25
C TYR A 8 1.38 -1.72 12.52
N LYS A 9 1.18 -2.33 13.69
CA LYS A 9 0.98 -1.64 14.99
C LYS A 9 2.11 -0.68 15.32
N ASN A 10 3.35 -1.06 15.01
CA ASN A 10 4.54 -0.30 15.38
C ASN A 10 4.92 0.79 14.36
N LEU A 11 4.09 1.02 13.32
CA LEU A 11 4.38 2.06 12.32
C LEU A 11 4.17 3.49 12.83
N GLY A 12 3.48 3.67 13.96
CA GLY A 12 3.03 5.00 14.42
C GLY A 12 1.98 5.60 13.47
N LEU A 13 1.33 4.77 12.66
CA LEU A 13 0.23 5.16 11.77
C LEU A 13 -1.10 4.85 12.47
N LYS A 14 -2.01 5.82 12.57
CA LYS A 14 -3.38 5.54 13.01
C LYS A 14 -4.00 4.51 12.05
N LEU A 15 -4.29 3.30 12.54
CA LEU A 15 -4.83 2.18 11.77
C LEU A 15 -6.36 2.28 11.67
N THR A 16 -6.85 3.23 10.86
CA THR A 16 -8.28 3.33 10.54
C THR A 16 -8.71 2.16 9.65
N PRO A 17 -10.02 1.81 9.59
CA PRO A 17 -10.51 0.76 8.69
C PRO A 17 -10.09 0.97 7.22
N GLN A 18 -10.07 2.22 6.76
CA GLN A 18 -9.61 2.58 5.42
C GLN A 18 -8.12 2.31 5.21
N ARG A 19 -7.26 2.68 6.18
CA ARG A 19 -5.82 2.36 6.09
C ARG A 19 -5.57 0.86 6.15
N LEU A 20 -6.32 0.14 6.99
CA LEU A 20 -6.27 -1.32 7.04
C LEU A 20 -6.67 -1.95 5.71
N ALA A 21 -7.62 -1.38 4.98
CA ALA A 21 -7.99 -1.85 3.65
C ALA A 21 -6.82 -1.79 2.65
N VAL A 22 -6.09 -0.67 2.64
CA VAL A 22 -4.90 -0.49 1.79
C VAL A 22 -3.80 -1.47 2.19
N LEU A 23 -3.53 -1.59 3.49
CA LEU A 23 -2.54 -2.53 4.02
C LEU A 23 -2.87 -3.98 3.65
N ASN A 24 -4.12 -4.39 3.78
CA ASN A 24 -4.58 -5.72 3.42
C ASN A 24 -4.46 -5.99 1.92
N TYR A 25 -4.64 -4.99 1.06
CA TYR A 25 -4.46 -5.13 -0.38
C TYR A 25 -2.98 -5.29 -0.78
N LEU A 26 -2.08 -4.64 -0.06
CA LEU A 26 -0.64 -4.70 -0.30
C LEU A 26 -0.02 -5.98 0.25
N ASP A 27 -0.56 -6.55 1.32
CA ASP A 27 0.01 -7.73 1.94
C ASP A 27 -0.02 -8.95 0.99
N GLY A 28 1.16 -9.53 0.74
CA GLY A 28 1.33 -10.64 -0.19
C GLY A 28 1.16 -10.28 -1.68
N ASN A 29 0.92 -9.01 -2.01
CA ASN A 29 0.76 -8.56 -3.38
C ASN A 29 2.11 -8.47 -4.09
N LYS A 30 2.27 -9.16 -5.22
CA LYS A 30 3.50 -9.19 -6.02
C LYS A 30 3.38 -8.47 -7.37
N SER A 31 2.28 -7.74 -7.58
CA SER A 31 1.96 -7.12 -8.87
C SER A 31 2.41 -5.66 -8.99
N HIS A 32 3.21 -5.17 -8.05
CA HIS A 32 3.70 -3.78 -7.92
C HIS A 32 2.66 -2.72 -8.37
N PRO A 33 1.50 -2.64 -7.72
CA PRO A 33 0.41 -1.79 -8.21
C PRO A 33 0.78 -0.29 -8.15
N SER A 34 0.30 0.47 -9.13
CA SER A 34 0.28 1.94 -9.03
C SER A 34 -0.68 2.41 -7.94
N ALA A 35 -0.58 3.67 -7.51
CA ALA A 35 -1.53 4.25 -6.55
C ALA A 35 -2.99 4.16 -7.05
N GLU A 36 -3.21 4.36 -8.35
CA GLU A 36 -4.52 4.18 -8.98
C GLU A 36 -4.96 2.71 -8.98
N GLY A 37 -4.04 1.78 -9.23
CA GLY A 37 -4.31 0.35 -9.18
C GLY A 37 -4.75 -0.11 -7.79
N VAL A 38 -4.06 0.39 -6.74
CA VAL A 38 -4.46 0.18 -5.34
C VAL A 38 -5.86 0.76 -5.12
N TYR A 39 -6.08 2.01 -5.52
CA TYR A 39 -7.36 2.69 -5.33
C TYR A 39 -8.53 1.94 -5.97
N LYS A 40 -8.42 1.59 -7.26
CA LYS A 40 -9.46 0.87 -8.00
C LYS A 40 -9.80 -0.48 -7.37
N ASN A 41 -8.82 -1.20 -6.82
CA ASN A 41 -9.08 -2.49 -6.18
C ASN A 41 -9.66 -2.35 -4.77
N VAL A 42 -9.18 -1.38 -3.99
CA VAL A 42 -9.71 -1.12 -2.65
C VAL A 42 -11.15 -0.59 -2.73
N LEU A 43 -11.47 0.25 -3.72
CA LEU A 43 -12.80 0.84 -3.91
C LEU A 43 -13.91 -0.21 -4.07
N LYS A 44 -13.60 -1.37 -4.69
CA LYS A 44 -14.54 -2.50 -4.84
C LYS A 44 -15.09 -3.00 -3.50
N LYS A 45 -14.29 -2.92 -2.44
CA LYS A 45 -14.67 -3.37 -1.08
C LYS A 45 -14.96 -2.22 -0.12
N TYR A 46 -14.44 -1.03 -0.40
CA TYR A 46 -14.61 0.17 0.42
C TYR A 46 -15.03 1.35 -0.48
N PRO A 47 -16.31 1.44 -0.88
CA PRO A 47 -16.79 2.44 -1.85
C PRO A 47 -16.63 3.90 -1.39
N THR A 48 -16.51 4.14 -0.09
CA THR A 48 -16.30 5.47 0.50
C THR A 48 -14.83 5.86 0.60
N MET A 49 -13.91 5.01 0.12
CA MET A 49 -12.48 5.29 0.10
C MET A 49 -12.18 6.45 -0.85
N SER A 50 -11.40 7.43 -0.40
CA SER A 50 -10.86 8.47 -1.28
C SER A 50 -9.48 8.10 -1.80
N PHE A 51 -9.16 8.56 -3.02
CA PHE A 51 -7.82 8.43 -3.59
C PHE A 51 -6.75 9.07 -2.68
N ALA A 52 -7.07 10.23 -2.08
CA ALA A 52 -6.18 10.91 -1.13
C ALA A 52 -5.81 10.03 0.08
N THR A 53 -6.75 9.21 0.58
CA THR A 53 -6.48 8.26 1.68
C THR A 53 -5.54 7.16 1.23
N VAL A 54 -5.74 6.59 0.04
CA VAL A 54 -4.84 5.58 -0.53
C VAL A 54 -3.43 6.15 -0.70
N TYR A 55 -3.32 7.29 -1.36
CA TYR A 55 -2.04 7.91 -1.68
C TYR A 55 -1.26 8.36 -0.44
N SER A 56 -1.93 8.97 0.54
CA SER A 56 -1.30 9.35 1.81
C SER A 56 -0.84 8.14 2.63
N THR A 57 -1.58 7.02 2.54
CA THR A 57 -1.19 5.76 3.19
C THR A 57 0.06 5.16 2.54
N LEU A 58 0.10 5.10 1.21
CA LEU A 58 1.29 4.62 0.47
C LEU A 58 2.52 5.49 0.76
N LYS A 59 2.38 6.81 0.76
CA LYS A 59 3.46 7.73 1.17
C LYS A 59 3.94 7.49 2.60
N ALA A 60 3.02 7.27 3.53
CA ALA A 60 3.38 7.00 4.92
C ALA A 60 4.14 5.66 5.04
N LEU A 61 3.72 4.63 4.32
CA LEU A 61 4.41 3.33 4.29
C LEU A 61 5.80 3.44 3.67
N LYS A 62 5.94 4.20 2.58
CA LYS A 62 7.24 4.48 1.95
C LYS A 62 8.19 5.15 2.95
N LYS A 63 7.73 6.22 3.62
CA LYS A 63 8.52 6.93 4.63
C LYS A 63 8.97 6.02 5.78
N LYS A 64 8.23 4.94 6.05
CA LYS A 64 8.52 3.95 7.09
C LYS A 64 9.27 2.73 6.57
N GLY A 65 9.69 2.71 5.30
CA GLY A 65 10.40 1.59 4.68
C GLY A 65 9.58 0.30 4.63
N LYS A 66 8.25 0.40 4.47
CA LYS A 66 7.35 -0.77 4.35
C LYS A 66 6.85 -1.03 2.94
N VAL A 67 7.07 -0.07 2.05
CA VAL A 67 6.90 -0.23 0.61
C VAL A 67 8.06 0.49 -0.08
N LEU A 68 8.48 -0.02 -1.23
CA LEU A 68 9.35 0.71 -2.16
C LEU A 68 8.48 1.43 -3.18
N GLU A 69 8.93 2.59 -3.65
CA GLU A 69 8.34 3.26 -4.81
C GLU A 69 9.27 3.03 -5.99
N LEU A 70 8.80 2.30 -6.99
CA LEU A 70 9.51 2.02 -8.22
C LEU A 70 9.12 3.09 -9.25
N THR A 71 10.11 3.80 -9.76
CA THR A 71 9.93 4.76 -10.85
C THR A 71 10.33 4.06 -12.15
N LEU A 72 9.34 3.56 -12.89
CA LEU A 72 9.56 2.90 -14.18
C LEU A 72 9.79 3.94 -15.29
N ASP A 73 9.04 5.04 -15.23
CA ASP A 73 9.17 6.21 -16.10
C ASP A 73 8.66 7.47 -15.34
N PRO A 74 8.83 8.69 -15.88
CA PRO A 74 8.43 9.93 -15.19
C PRO A 74 6.94 10.00 -14.79
N ALA A 75 6.07 9.28 -15.49
CA ALA A 75 4.62 9.25 -15.27
C ALA A 75 4.15 8.01 -14.49
N ARG A 76 4.94 6.93 -14.47
CA ARG A 76 4.55 5.64 -13.90
C ARG A 76 5.33 5.32 -12.62
N ARG A 77 4.60 5.46 -11.51
CA ARG A 77 5.05 5.07 -10.17
C ARG A 77 4.28 3.85 -9.70
N GLU A 78 5.04 2.83 -9.31
CA GLU A 78 4.54 1.58 -8.77
C GLU A 78 5.00 1.41 -7.32
N PHE A 79 4.21 0.68 -6.53
CA PHE A 79 4.52 0.43 -5.13
C PHE A 79 4.76 -1.05 -4.93
N ASP A 80 5.94 -1.36 -4.40
CA ASP A 80 6.32 -2.72 -4.04
C ASP A 80 6.17 -2.93 -2.52
N PRO A 81 5.28 -3.84 -2.08
CA PRO A 81 5.12 -4.15 -0.67
C PRO A 81 6.19 -5.09 -0.10
N ASN A 82 7.06 -5.65 -0.95
CA ASN A 82 8.25 -6.38 -0.53
C ASN A 82 9.47 -5.47 -0.58
N THR A 83 10.04 -5.16 0.59
CA THR A 83 11.22 -4.30 0.68
C THR A 83 12.54 -5.08 0.70
N GLU A 84 12.48 -6.41 0.68
CA GLU A 84 13.68 -7.27 0.63
C GLU A 84 14.21 -7.37 -0.80
N PRO A 85 15.53 -7.55 -1.00
CA PRO A 85 16.09 -7.75 -2.34
C PRO A 85 15.43 -8.93 -3.06
N HIS A 86 14.87 -8.67 -4.23
CA HIS A 86 14.32 -9.69 -5.12
C HIS A 86 14.34 -9.22 -6.56
N HIS A 87 14.22 -10.15 -7.51
CA HIS A 87 14.16 -9.81 -8.92
C HIS A 87 12.77 -9.26 -9.28
N HIS A 88 12.72 -7.99 -9.66
CA HIS A 88 11.57 -7.45 -10.39
C HIS A 88 11.70 -7.92 -11.85
N ARG A 89 10.70 -8.64 -12.35
CA ARG A 89 10.62 -9.05 -13.77
C ARG A 89 9.84 -8.04 -14.59
#